data_AF-A0A8X6QGH4-F1
#
_entry.id   AF-A0A8X6QGH4-F1
#
_cell.length_a   1.000
_cell.length_b   1.000
_cell.length_c   1.000
_cell.angle_alpha   90.00
_cell.angle_beta   90.00
_cell.angle_gamma   90.00
#
_symmetry.space_group_name_H-M   'P 1'
#
loop_
_entity.id
_entity.type
_entity.pdbx_description
1 polymer ?
#
loop_
_entity_poly.entity_id
_entity_poly.type
_entity_poly.pdbx_seq_one_letter_code
_entity_poly.pdbx_strand_id
1 'polypeptide(L)'
;MVPSKLKRHLYSSHPSCANKDKQYFKRCLEQNKKQKKFMKSAVTVSEKALEASYHVAKLIARQKKPHTVGETLIKAACMEIVRLMLGPNEVKEVNKVSLSADTVKRRIHDMSSDILGTLIKKLLSAEKFALQINETTDIKNKAQLIAIVRFVEEDFITEHYLFCKEVPERTTGEEIFRVTDDFFKICNIQWSNCIAVCTDGAAAMTGRKKEETSATNVHESVCDLSLTKKTSLNQLNILSKLGKPARTVRKSVCYHIEYCLTTLLPLF
;
A
#
# COMPACT_ATOMS: atom_id res chain seq x y z
N MET A 1 -32.51 -12.35 -4.20
CA MET A 1 -32.83 -12.05 -5.61
C MET A 1 -34.30 -12.38 -5.85
N VAL A 2 -35.05 -11.52 -6.54
CA VAL A 2 -36.50 -11.74 -6.80
C VAL A 2 -36.67 -12.88 -7.82
N PRO A 3 -37.68 -13.79 -7.69
CA PRO A 3 -37.83 -14.96 -8.56
C PRO A 3 -37.86 -14.67 -10.07
N SER A 4 -38.49 -13.58 -10.48
CA SER A 4 -38.55 -13.12 -11.87
C SER A 4 -37.17 -12.76 -12.43
N LYS A 5 -36.34 -12.09 -11.62
CA LYS A 5 -34.96 -11.72 -11.99
C LYS A 5 -34.06 -12.96 -12.09
N LEU A 6 -34.24 -13.95 -11.20
CA LEU A 6 -33.51 -15.22 -11.25
C LEU A 6 -33.85 -16.03 -12.48
N LYS A 7 -35.13 -16.17 -12.79
CA LYS A 7 -35.57 -16.85 -14.01
C LYS A 7 -34.94 -16.20 -15.24
N ARG A 8 -35.06 -14.88 -15.39
CA ARG A 8 -34.49 -14.14 -16.52
C ARG A 8 -32.97 -14.35 -16.64
N HIS A 9 -32.23 -14.24 -15.54
CA HIS A 9 -30.78 -14.45 -15.52
C HIS A 9 -30.39 -15.86 -15.95
N LEU A 10 -31.10 -16.90 -15.49
CA LEU A 10 -30.83 -18.26 -15.91
C LEU A 10 -31.07 -18.45 -17.41
N TYR A 11 -32.18 -17.93 -17.97
CA TYR A 11 -32.43 -18.05 -19.42
C TYR A 11 -31.46 -17.23 -20.28
N SER A 12 -31.01 -16.05 -19.81
CA SER A 12 -30.13 -15.18 -20.61
C SER A 12 -28.64 -15.51 -20.48
N SER A 13 -28.19 -15.87 -19.28
CA SER A 13 -26.76 -15.98 -18.94
C SER A 13 -26.31 -17.42 -18.73
N HIS A 14 -27.23 -18.31 -18.34
CA HIS A 14 -26.93 -19.73 -18.09
C HIS A 14 -28.01 -20.66 -18.68
N PRO A 15 -28.21 -20.66 -20.02
CA PRO A 15 -29.35 -21.35 -20.65
C PRO A 15 -29.43 -22.85 -20.31
N SER A 16 -28.27 -23.49 -20.14
CA SER A 16 -28.13 -24.90 -19.72
C SER A 16 -28.70 -25.20 -18.33
N CYS A 17 -28.84 -24.18 -17.49
CA CYS A 17 -29.36 -24.26 -16.12
C CYS A 17 -30.82 -23.78 -16.00
N ALA A 18 -31.40 -23.20 -17.06
CA ALA A 18 -32.69 -22.51 -17.00
C ALA A 18 -33.89 -23.43 -16.70
N ASN A 19 -33.84 -24.66 -17.20
CA ASN A 19 -34.89 -25.67 -16.99
C ASN A 19 -34.54 -26.69 -15.90
N LYS A 20 -33.46 -26.46 -15.12
CA LYS A 20 -33.06 -27.37 -14.05
C LYS A 20 -33.93 -27.18 -12.83
N ASP A 21 -34.25 -28.28 -12.17
CA ASP A 21 -35.11 -28.30 -11.00
C ASP A 21 -34.36 -27.86 -9.73
N LYS A 22 -35.11 -27.63 -8.64
CA LYS A 22 -34.52 -27.25 -7.35
C LYS A 22 -33.53 -28.30 -6.83
N GLN A 23 -33.74 -29.59 -7.11
CA GLN A 23 -32.84 -30.65 -6.64
C GLN A 23 -31.48 -30.61 -7.34
N TYR A 24 -31.42 -30.27 -8.63
CA TYR A 24 -30.15 -30.03 -9.34
C TYR A 24 -29.29 -28.98 -8.62
N PHE A 25 -29.85 -27.81 -8.32
CA PHE A 25 -29.10 -26.74 -7.64
C PHE A 25 -28.69 -27.12 -6.21
N LYS A 26 -29.54 -27.87 -5.48
CA LYS A 26 -29.15 -28.43 -4.18
C LYS A 26 -27.95 -29.38 -4.31
N ARG A 27 -27.92 -30.25 -5.32
CA ARG A 27 -26.77 -31.14 -5.59
C ARG A 27 -25.51 -30.36 -5.95
N CYS A 28 -25.60 -29.35 -6.82
CA CYS A 28 -24.47 -28.48 -7.15
C CYS A 28 -23.94 -27.74 -5.92
N LEU A 29 -24.82 -27.26 -5.04
CA LEU A 29 -24.41 -26.62 -3.78
C LEU A 29 -23.65 -27.60 -2.88
N GLU A 30 -24.16 -28.83 -2.70
CA GLU A 30 -23.48 -29.84 -1.88
C GLU A 30 -22.15 -30.28 -2.51
N GLN A 31 -22.07 -30.40 -3.83
CA GLN A 31 -20.82 -30.66 -4.54
C GLN A 31 -19.81 -29.52 -4.36
N ASN A 32 -20.25 -28.26 -4.48
CA ASN A 32 -19.42 -27.09 -4.23
C ASN A 32 -18.94 -27.03 -2.77
N LYS A 33 -19.79 -27.39 -1.80
CA LYS A 33 -19.38 -27.48 -0.39
C LYS A 33 -18.32 -28.55 -0.17
N LYS A 34 -18.48 -29.72 -0.80
CA LYS A 34 -17.49 -30.81 -0.76
C LYS A 34 -16.17 -30.41 -1.42
N GLN A 35 -16.23 -29.80 -2.61
CA GLN A 35 -15.05 -29.26 -3.30
C GLN A 35 -14.36 -28.17 -2.48
N LYS A 36 -15.12 -27.25 -1.88
CA LYS A 36 -14.59 -26.23 -0.96
C LYS A 36 -13.89 -26.85 0.24
N LYS A 37 -14.46 -27.90 0.84
CA LYS A 37 -13.86 -28.64 1.97
C LYS A 37 -12.58 -29.37 1.54
N PHE A 38 -12.60 -30.03 0.38
CA PHE A 38 -11.44 -30.71 -0.19
C PHE A 38 -10.30 -29.73 -0.53
N MET A 39 -10.63 -28.61 -1.16
CA MET A 39 -9.66 -27.53 -1.42
C MET A 39 -9.12 -26.97 -0.12
N LYS A 40 -9.96 -26.76 0.89
CA LYS A 40 -9.51 -26.29 2.21
C LYS A 40 -8.55 -27.29 2.86
N SER A 41 -8.83 -28.60 2.78
CA SER A 41 -7.93 -29.63 3.31
C SER A 41 -6.63 -29.76 2.51
N ALA A 42 -6.70 -29.72 1.17
CA ALA A 42 -5.54 -29.80 0.27
C ALA A 42 -4.63 -28.56 0.38
N VAL A 43 -5.19 -27.42 0.78
CA VAL A 43 -4.49 -26.14 0.96
C VAL A 43 -4.28 -25.84 2.46
N THR A 44 -4.39 -26.83 3.35
CA THR A 44 -4.03 -26.63 4.77
C THR A 44 -2.51 -26.54 4.87
N VAL A 45 -1.99 -25.35 4.61
CA VAL A 45 -0.57 -25.04 4.78
C VAL A 45 -0.31 -25.04 6.28
N SER A 46 0.73 -25.78 6.70
CA SER A 46 1.22 -25.70 8.08
C SER A 46 1.47 -24.23 8.45
N GLU A 47 1.06 -23.82 9.65
CA GLU A 47 1.27 -22.45 10.14
C GLU A 47 2.73 -22.02 9.99
N LYS A 48 3.68 -22.94 10.29
CA LYS A 48 5.11 -22.71 10.10
C LYS A 48 5.52 -22.50 8.64
N ALA A 49 4.89 -23.21 7.70
CA ALA A 49 5.17 -23.04 6.27
C ALA A 49 4.61 -21.72 5.74
N LEU A 50 3.46 -21.29 6.27
CA LEU A 50 2.90 -19.97 5.99
C LEU A 50 3.81 -18.87 6.53
N GLU A 51 4.22 -18.95 7.79
CA GLU A 51 5.14 -18.02 8.43
C GLU A 51 6.46 -17.93 7.65
N ALA A 52 7.08 -19.07 7.32
CA ALA A 52 8.27 -19.12 6.48
C ALA A 52 8.09 -18.40 5.13
N SER A 53 6.92 -18.54 4.49
CA SER A 53 6.63 -17.84 3.23
C SER A 53 6.63 -16.31 3.39
N TYR A 54 6.13 -15.79 4.51
CA TYR A 54 6.18 -14.35 4.82
C TYR A 54 7.61 -13.88 5.06
N HIS A 55 8.41 -14.64 5.81
CA HIS A 55 9.81 -14.29 6.05
C HIS A 55 10.64 -14.23 4.76
N VAL A 56 10.49 -15.23 3.89
CA VAL A 56 11.19 -15.23 2.59
C VAL A 56 10.70 -14.07 1.72
N ALA A 57 9.39 -13.82 1.64
CA ALA A 57 8.85 -12.70 0.88
C ALA A 57 9.37 -11.34 1.40
N LYS A 58 9.49 -11.17 2.72
CA LYS A 58 10.10 -9.98 3.34
C LYS A 58 11.56 -9.82 2.94
N LEU A 59 12.34 -10.89 2.88
CA LEU A 59 13.73 -10.84 2.43
C LEU A 59 13.83 -10.44 0.95
N ILE A 60 13.00 -11.02 0.09
CA ILE A 60 12.92 -10.67 -1.34
C ILE A 60 12.61 -9.17 -1.51
N ALA A 61 11.61 -8.66 -0.78
CA ALA A 61 11.23 -7.26 -0.82
C ALA A 61 12.34 -6.32 -0.34
N ARG A 62 13.00 -6.63 0.79
CA ARG A 62 14.10 -5.82 1.34
C ARG A 62 15.30 -5.75 0.40
N GLN A 63 15.58 -6.84 -0.31
CA GLN A 63 16.66 -6.91 -1.29
C GLN A 63 16.23 -6.44 -2.69
N LYS A 64 14.99 -5.97 -2.84
CA LYS A 64 14.42 -5.41 -4.07
C LYS A 64 14.58 -6.36 -5.25
N LYS A 65 14.36 -7.66 -4.99
CA LYS A 65 14.46 -8.71 -6.00
C LYS A 65 13.08 -8.96 -6.66
N PRO A 66 13.06 -9.40 -7.93
CA PRO A 66 11.82 -9.81 -8.58
C PRO A 66 11.10 -10.91 -7.79
N HIS A 67 9.76 -10.91 -7.80
CA HIS A 67 8.97 -11.92 -7.08
C HIS A 67 9.26 -13.36 -7.55
N THR A 68 9.66 -13.52 -8.81
CA THR A 68 10.01 -14.80 -9.43
C THR A 68 11.23 -15.47 -8.79
N VAL A 69 12.10 -14.72 -8.11
CA VAL A 69 13.30 -15.30 -7.46
C VAL A 69 12.96 -16.39 -6.43
N GLY A 70 11.77 -16.30 -5.82
CA GLY A 70 11.25 -17.28 -4.88
C GLY A 70 11.15 -18.68 -5.47
N GLU A 71 10.59 -18.79 -6.68
CA GLU A 71 10.40 -20.07 -7.37
C GLU A 71 11.57 -20.47 -8.27
N THR A 72 12.26 -19.50 -8.88
CA THR A 72 13.35 -19.80 -9.83
C THR A 72 14.66 -20.18 -9.15
N LEU A 73 14.93 -19.68 -7.94
CA LEU A 73 16.21 -19.89 -7.27
C LEU A 73 16.05 -20.32 -5.81
N ILE A 74 15.35 -19.53 -5.00
CA ILE A 74 15.34 -19.73 -3.54
C ILE A 74 14.77 -21.09 -3.16
N LYS A 75 13.63 -21.48 -3.76
CA LYS A 75 13.01 -22.77 -3.47
C LYS A 75 13.91 -23.93 -3.84
N ALA A 76 14.49 -23.92 -5.03
CA ALA A 76 15.40 -24.97 -5.50
C ALA A 76 16.65 -25.08 -4.61
N ALA A 77 17.27 -23.94 -4.24
CA ALA A 77 18.43 -23.91 -3.37
C ALA A 77 18.13 -24.48 -1.98
N CYS A 78 17.02 -24.09 -1.36
CA CYS A 78 16.60 -24.64 -0.07
C CYS A 78 16.34 -26.15 -0.13
N MET A 79 15.73 -26.63 -1.22
CA MET A 79 15.48 -28.06 -1.41
C MET A 79 16.79 -28.85 -1.52
N GLU A 80 17.78 -28.36 -2.27
CA GLU A 80 19.08 -29.04 -2.40
C GLU A 80 19.87 -29.07 -1.10
N ILE A 81 19.90 -27.95 -0.37
CA ILE A 81 20.55 -27.89 0.94
C ILE A 81 19.91 -28.91 1.90
N VAL A 82 18.58 -28.93 2.00
CA VAL A 82 17.87 -29.86 2.88
C VAL A 82 18.07 -31.30 2.44
N ARG A 83 18.04 -31.58 1.13
CA ARG A 83 18.28 -32.92 0.59
C ARG A 83 19.66 -33.45 0.96
N LEU A 84 20.70 -32.63 0.83
CA LEU A 84 22.09 -33.02 1.11
C LEU A 84 22.40 -33.09 2.60
N MET A 85 21.86 -32.17 3.40
CA MET A 85 22.20 -32.04 4.83
C MET A 85 21.31 -32.86 5.75
N LEU A 86 20.01 -32.98 5.43
CA LEU A 86 19.01 -33.60 6.31
C LEU A 86 18.42 -34.88 5.72
N GLY A 87 18.48 -35.03 4.40
CA GLY A 87 17.99 -36.19 3.67
C GLY A 87 16.82 -35.88 2.73
N PRO A 88 16.48 -36.83 1.84
CA PRO A 88 15.44 -36.64 0.84
C PRO A 88 14.01 -36.62 1.41
N ASN A 89 13.79 -37.16 2.62
CA ASN A 89 12.45 -37.24 3.21
C ASN A 89 11.97 -35.86 3.70
N GLU A 90 12.91 -35.04 4.16
CA GLU A 90 12.74 -33.74 4.80
C GLU A 90 12.41 -32.65 3.76
N VAL A 91 12.79 -32.87 2.50
CA VAL A 91 12.48 -31.99 1.36
C VAL A 91 10.97 -31.77 1.19
N LYS A 92 10.15 -32.76 1.58
CA LYS A 92 8.67 -32.66 1.53
C LYS A 92 8.14 -31.53 2.39
N GLU A 93 8.79 -31.21 3.51
CA GLU A 93 8.38 -30.10 4.40
C GLU A 93 8.71 -28.74 3.78
N VAL A 94 9.89 -28.60 3.15
CA VAL A 94 10.27 -27.38 2.42
C VAL A 94 9.32 -27.12 1.25
N ASN A 95 8.89 -28.18 0.57
CA ASN A 95 7.95 -28.07 -0.55
C ASN A 95 6.59 -27.45 -0.17
N LYS A 96 6.16 -27.59 1.09
CA LYS A 96 4.94 -26.97 1.61
C LYS A 96 5.03 -25.45 1.67
N VAL A 97 6.23 -24.87 1.68
CA VAL A 97 6.42 -23.42 1.63
C VAL A 97 6.12 -22.94 0.20
N SER A 98 5.06 -22.15 0.05
CA SER A 98 4.69 -21.56 -1.24
C SER A 98 5.52 -20.31 -1.50
N LEU A 99 6.36 -20.35 -2.53
CA LEU A 99 7.24 -19.25 -2.96
C LEU A 99 7.02 -18.86 -4.42
N SER A 100 5.85 -19.20 -5.00
CA SER A 100 5.51 -18.73 -6.36
C SER A 100 5.51 -17.21 -6.44
N ALA A 101 5.74 -16.66 -7.63
CA ALA A 101 5.75 -15.21 -7.83
C ALA A 101 4.47 -14.54 -7.29
N ASP A 102 3.30 -15.12 -7.57
CA ASP A 102 2.01 -14.66 -7.05
C ASP A 102 1.90 -14.74 -5.54
N THR A 103 2.48 -15.78 -4.93
CA THR A 103 2.49 -15.90 -3.48
C THR A 103 3.36 -14.85 -2.85
N VAL A 104 4.59 -14.68 -3.33
CA VAL A 104 5.50 -13.64 -2.84
C VAL A 104 4.86 -12.27 -2.96
N LYS A 105 4.29 -11.94 -4.13
CA LYS A 105 3.54 -10.68 -4.35
C LYS A 105 2.44 -10.48 -3.32
N ARG A 106 1.60 -11.49 -3.09
CA ARG A 106 0.50 -11.42 -2.12
C ARG A 106 1.01 -11.22 -0.70
N ARG A 107 2.04 -11.95 -0.28
CA ARG A 107 2.63 -11.80 1.07
C ARG A 107 3.20 -10.41 1.29
N ILE A 108 3.86 -9.84 0.28
CA ILE A 108 4.35 -8.46 0.34
C ILE A 108 3.18 -7.47 0.43
N HIS A 109 2.13 -7.67 -0.35
CA HIS A 109 0.93 -6.83 -0.30
C HIS A 109 0.22 -6.90 1.06
N ASP A 110 0.08 -8.09 1.63
CA ASP A 110 -0.53 -8.30 2.95
C ASP A 110 0.27 -7.56 4.03
N MET A 111 1.60 -7.73 4.05
CA MET A 111 2.48 -7.03 4.98
C MET A 111 2.43 -5.51 4.79
N SER A 112 2.42 -5.03 3.54
CA SER A 112 2.30 -3.60 3.24
C SER A 112 0.98 -3.03 3.75
N SER A 113 -0.12 -3.77 3.56
CA SER A 113 -1.46 -3.39 4.03
C SER A 113 -1.54 -3.34 5.55
N ASP A 114 -0.89 -4.28 6.25
CA ASP A 114 -0.82 -4.31 7.71
C ASP A 114 0.00 -3.14 8.28
N ILE A 115 1.17 -2.85 7.67
CA ILE A 115 1.98 -1.68 8.01
C ILE A 115 1.18 -0.39 7.81
N LEU A 116 0.51 -0.26 6.67
CA LEU A 116 -0.33 0.90 6.38
C LEU A 116 -1.46 1.04 7.40
N GLY A 117 -2.20 -0.03 7.68
CA GLY A 117 -3.27 -0.01 8.66
C GLY A 117 -2.79 0.40 10.06
N THR A 118 -1.59 -0.06 10.45
CA THR A 118 -0.94 0.36 11.71
C THR A 118 -0.56 1.84 11.69
N LEU A 119 0.01 2.33 10.59
CA LEU A 119 0.35 3.74 10.42
C LEU A 119 -0.90 4.63 10.47
N ILE A 120 -1.98 4.25 9.79
CA ILE A 120 -3.24 5.00 9.83
C ILE A 120 -3.78 5.09 11.27
N LYS A 121 -3.78 3.99 12.03
CA LYS A 121 -4.20 4.03 13.45
C LYS A 121 -3.36 5.03 14.25
N LYS A 122 -2.05 5.01 14.08
CA LYS A 122 -1.14 5.97 14.75
C LYS A 122 -1.44 7.41 14.34
N LEU A 123 -1.69 7.67 13.06
CA LEU A 123 -2.05 8.99 12.56
C LEU A 123 -3.40 9.49 13.06
N LEU A 124 -4.39 8.61 13.20
CA LEU A 124 -5.69 8.97 13.75
C LEU A 124 -5.59 9.28 15.25
N SER A 125 -4.68 8.61 15.97
CA SER A 125 -4.36 8.93 17.36
C SER A 125 -3.47 10.17 17.50
N ALA A 126 -2.68 10.51 16.47
CA ALA A 126 -1.87 11.72 16.46
C ALA A 126 -2.76 12.95 16.25
N GLU A 127 -2.71 13.91 17.17
CA GLU A 127 -3.51 15.13 17.08
C GLU A 127 -3.11 16.01 15.89
N LYS A 128 -1.82 15.97 15.52
CA LYS A 128 -1.24 16.82 14.47
C LYS A 128 -0.17 16.07 13.67
N PHE A 129 -0.17 16.30 12.36
CA PHE A 129 0.84 15.78 11.45
C PHE A 129 1.18 16.79 10.34
N ALA A 130 2.36 16.63 9.74
CA ALA A 130 2.77 17.32 8.54
C ALA A 130 2.88 16.33 7.38
N LEU A 131 2.55 16.78 6.18
CA LEU A 131 2.61 16.00 4.95
C LEU A 131 3.72 16.54 4.06
N GLN A 132 4.50 15.66 3.46
CA GLN A 132 5.44 15.98 2.40
C GLN A 132 4.98 15.25 1.14
N ILE A 133 4.71 16.00 0.09
CA ILE A 133 4.24 15.49 -1.19
C ILE A 133 5.32 15.75 -2.23
N ASN A 134 5.65 14.72 -3.00
CA ASN A 134 6.58 14.80 -4.12
C ASN A 134 6.00 14.10 -5.36
N GLU A 135 6.22 14.69 -6.52
CA GLU A 135 5.92 14.06 -7.81
C GLU A 135 7.19 13.36 -8.34
N THR A 136 7.03 12.15 -8.87
CA THR A 136 8.08 11.45 -9.61
C THR A 136 7.47 10.82 -10.86
N THR A 137 8.27 10.57 -11.89
CA THR A 137 7.83 9.86 -13.09
C THR A 137 8.29 8.42 -13.09
N ASP A 138 7.40 7.49 -13.42
CA ASP A 138 7.71 6.07 -13.56
C ASP A 138 8.40 5.71 -14.88
N ILE A 139 8.84 4.45 -15.00
CA ILE A 139 9.50 3.93 -16.21
C ILE A 139 8.59 3.94 -17.45
N LYS A 140 7.27 4.10 -17.25
CA LYS A 140 6.25 4.25 -18.30
C LYS A 140 5.88 5.71 -18.53
N ASN A 141 6.67 6.64 -17.97
CA ASN A 141 6.50 8.09 -18.04
C ASN A 141 5.15 8.58 -17.46
N LYS A 142 4.60 7.85 -16.50
CA LYS A 142 3.41 8.26 -15.76
C LYS A 142 3.81 8.95 -14.47
N ALA A 143 3.06 9.99 -14.10
CA ALA A 143 3.29 10.70 -12.85
C ALA A 143 2.82 9.88 -11.66
N GLN A 144 3.67 9.77 -10.66
CA GLN A 144 3.45 9.07 -9.40
C GLN A 144 3.59 10.09 -8.27
N LEU A 145 2.56 10.19 -7.46
CA LEU A 145 2.50 11.03 -6.29
C LEU A 145 2.96 10.25 -5.07
N ILE A 146 4.08 10.66 -4.47
CA ILE A 146 4.61 10.08 -3.24
C ILE A 146 4.27 11.00 -2.06
N ALA A 147 3.65 10.45 -1.04
CA ALA A 147 3.35 11.13 0.20
C ALA A 147 4.12 10.51 1.37
N ILE A 148 4.78 11.36 2.16
CA ILE A 148 5.44 11.04 3.42
C ILE A 148 4.76 11.86 4.51
N VAL A 149 4.42 11.21 5.62
CA VAL A 149 3.84 11.86 6.78
C VAL A 149 4.87 11.97 7.89
N ARG A 150 4.83 13.09 8.62
CA ARG A 150 5.67 13.36 9.77
C ARG A 150 4.80 13.75 10.95
N PHE A 151 4.91 13.04 12.07
CA PHE A 151 4.13 13.30 13.29
C PHE A 151 4.96 12.97 14.53
N VAL A 152 4.45 13.34 15.70
CA VAL A 152 5.10 13.01 16.98
C VAL A 152 4.56 11.67 17.48
N GLU A 153 5.45 10.71 17.68
CA GLU A 153 5.18 9.41 18.29
C GLU A 153 6.13 9.23 19.47
N GLU A 154 5.57 8.95 20.66
CA GLU A 154 6.35 8.73 21.90
C GLU A 154 7.44 9.79 22.11
N ASP A 155 7.06 11.06 21.95
CA ASP A 155 7.95 12.21 22.07
C ASP A 155 9.01 12.41 20.98
N PHE A 156 9.08 11.52 19.98
CA PHE A 156 9.98 11.66 18.85
C PHE A 156 9.23 12.04 17.59
N ILE A 157 9.87 12.84 16.74
CA ILE A 157 9.35 13.12 15.41
C ILE A 157 9.72 11.94 14.52
N THR A 158 8.71 11.24 14.05
CA THR A 158 8.85 10.09 13.15
C THR A 158 8.39 10.47 11.76
N GLU A 159 9.00 9.82 10.77
CA GLU A 159 8.66 9.98 9.36
C GLU A 159 8.28 8.63 8.79
N HIS A 160 7.15 8.58 8.11
CA HIS A 160 6.65 7.35 7.53
C HIS A 160 6.15 7.61 6.11
N TYR A 161 6.46 6.68 5.21
CA TYR A 161 5.84 6.65 3.90
C TYR A 161 4.34 6.37 4.06
N LEU A 162 3.50 7.21 3.44
CA LEU A 162 2.05 7.12 3.53
C LEU A 162 1.46 6.41 2.30
N PHE A 163 1.75 6.91 1.10
CA PHE A 163 1.30 6.29 -0.15
C PHE A 163 2.17 6.67 -1.35
N CYS A 164 2.05 5.88 -2.42
CA CYS A 164 2.45 6.22 -3.78
C CYS A 164 1.26 5.88 -4.68
N LYS A 165 0.78 6.87 -5.43
CA LYS A 165 -0.38 6.72 -6.31
C LYS A 165 -0.13 7.37 -7.65
N GLU A 166 -0.56 6.70 -8.70
CA GLU A 166 -0.55 7.26 -10.05
C GLU A 166 -1.50 8.46 -10.11
N VAL A 167 -1.02 9.56 -10.69
CA VAL A 167 -1.86 10.72 -11.02
C VAL A 167 -2.46 10.47 -12.40
N PRO A 168 -3.80 10.36 -12.53
CA PRO A 168 -4.44 9.88 -13.76
C PRO A 168 -4.36 10.88 -14.94
N GLU A 169 -4.16 12.18 -14.65
CA GLU A 169 -4.17 13.25 -15.65
C GLU A 169 -2.87 14.08 -15.62
N ARG A 170 -2.92 15.32 -16.12
CA ARG A 170 -1.80 16.28 -15.98
C ARG A 170 -1.53 16.52 -14.50
N THR A 171 -0.27 16.66 -14.16
CA THR A 171 0.13 17.01 -12.79
C THR A 171 -0.18 18.48 -12.53
N THR A 172 -1.43 18.74 -12.15
CA THR A 172 -1.87 20.03 -11.62
C THR A 172 -2.01 19.90 -10.11
N GLY A 173 -1.94 21.03 -9.41
CA GLY A 173 -2.15 21.05 -7.96
C GLY A 173 -3.53 20.55 -7.55
N GLU A 174 -4.53 20.74 -8.40
CA GLU A 174 -5.90 20.22 -8.21
C GLU A 174 -5.93 18.69 -8.23
N GLU A 175 -5.32 18.07 -9.24
CA GLU A 175 -5.25 16.60 -9.35
C GLU A 175 -4.49 15.99 -8.17
N ILE A 176 -3.41 16.64 -7.74
CA ILE A 176 -2.61 16.20 -6.61
C ILE A 176 -3.38 16.33 -5.29
N PHE A 177 -4.13 17.41 -5.11
CA PHE A 177 -5.05 17.55 -3.98
C PHE A 177 -6.12 16.47 -4.01
N ARG A 178 -6.78 16.23 -5.16
CA ARG A 178 -7.83 15.22 -5.32
C ARG A 178 -7.34 13.82 -4.94
N VAL A 179 -6.20 13.38 -5.46
CA VAL A 179 -5.60 12.06 -5.14
C VAL A 179 -5.30 11.94 -3.65
N THR A 180 -4.80 13.01 -3.03
CA THR A 180 -4.50 13.03 -1.59
C THR A 180 -5.78 13.02 -0.75
N ASP A 181 -6.77 13.81 -1.13
CA ASP A 181 -8.06 13.94 -0.46
C ASP A 181 -8.86 12.63 -0.52
N ASP A 182 -8.89 11.96 -1.68
CA ASP A 182 -9.52 10.65 -1.83
C ASP A 182 -8.85 9.61 -0.92
N PHE A 183 -7.52 9.62 -0.81
CA PHE A 183 -6.82 8.76 0.14
C PHE A 183 -7.19 9.09 1.59
N PHE A 184 -7.25 10.37 1.96
CA PHE A 184 -7.61 10.80 3.30
C PHE A 184 -9.04 10.37 3.66
N LYS A 185 -10.00 10.51 2.74
CA LYS A 185 -11.38 10.03 2.91
C LYS A 185 -11.45 8.53 3.12
N ILE A 186 -10.75 7.75 2.29
CA ILE A 186 -10.70 6.27 2.40
C ILE A 186 -10.14 5.85 3.76
N CYS A 187 -9.11 6.54 4.25
CA CYS A 187 -8.46 6.25 5.53
C CYS A 187 -9.05 6.97 6.74
N ASN A 188 -10.12 7.75 6.55
CA ASN A 188 -10.74 8.61 7.57
C ASN A 188 -9.77 9.61 8.23
N ILE A 189 -8.75 10.06 7.51
CA ILE A 189 -7.79 11.08 7.99
C ILE A 189 -8.41 12.45 7.81
N GLN A 190 -8.40 13.27 8.87
CA GLN A 190 -8.96 14.62 8.85
C GLN A 190 -7.90 15.64 8.44
N TRP A 191 -8.24 16.50 7.48
CA TRP A 191 -7.38 17.62 7.08
C TRP A 191 -7.11 18.62 8.21
N SER A 192 -8.03 18.76 9.18
CA SER A 192 -7.85 19.61 10.36
C SER A 192 -6.69 19.21 11.28
N ASN A 193 -6.20 17.98 11.14
CA ASN A 193 -5.01 17.49 11.85
C ASN A 193 -3.72 17.70 11.02
N CYS A 194 -3.84 18.05 9.74
CA CYS A 194 -2.69 18.39 8.89
C CYS A 194 -2.27 19.84 9.13
N ILE A 195 -1.12 20.05 9.77
CA ILE A 195 -0.61 21.40 10.13
C ILE A 195 0.35 22.00 9.10
N ALA A 196 0.84 21.18 8.16
CA ALA A 196 1.79 21.60 7.15
C ALA A 196 1.72 20.66 5.95
N VAL A 197 1.79 21.21 4.74
CA VAL A 197 2.04 20.45 3.51
C VAL A 197 3.30 21.02 2.86
N CYS A 198 4.30 20.18 2.66
CA CYS A 198 5.55 20.52 2.00
C CYS A 198 5.55 19.92 0.60
N THR A 199 5.79 20.77 -0.41
CA THR A 199 5.87 20.37 -1.81
C THR A 199 7.21 20.88 -2.37
N ASP A 200 7.74 20.23 -3.40
CA ASP A 200 9.03 20.59 -4.01
C ASP A 200 9.00 21.92 -4.79
N GLY A 201 7.81 22.54 -4.89
CA GLY A 201 7.62 23.82 -5.56
C GLY A 201 7.60 23.71 -7.08
N ALA A 202 7.38 22.52 -7.65
CA ALA A 202 7.06 22.36 -9.06
C ALA A 202 5.86 23.26 -9.44
N ALA A 203 5.83 23.78 -10.67
CA ALA A 203 4.79 24.73 -11.10
C ALA A 203 3.36 24.21 -10.91
N ALA A 204 3.18 22.89 -10.98
CA ALA A 204 1.98 22.14 -10.63
C ALA A 204 1.51 22.41 -9.18
N MET A 205 2.46 22.45 -8.24
CA MET A 205 2.25 22.49 -6.79
C MET A 205 2.21 23.92 -6.21
N THR A 206 2.47 24.94 -7.03
CA THR A 206 2.52 26.35 -6.61
C THR A 206 1.43 27.18 -7.29
N GLY A 207 0.23 26.62 -7.47
CA GLY A 207 -0.89 27.21 -8.23
C GLY A 207 -0.94 28.74 -8.15
N ARG A 208 -1.00 29.39 -9.32
CA ARG A 208 -1.14 30.86 -9.39
C ARG A 208 -2.38 31.25 -8.58
N LYS A 209 -2.25 32.18 -7.63
CA LYS A 209 -3.37 32.81 -6.92
C LYS A 209 -4.40 33.28 -7.95
N LYS A 210 -5.52 32.56 -8.08
CA LYS A 210 -6.72 33.04 -8.73
C LYS A 210 -7.84 32.96 -7.72
N GLU A 211 -8.32 34.13 -7.36
CA GLU A 211 -9.49 34.38 -6.53
C GLU A 211 -10.70 33.72 -7.21
N GLU A 212 -11.38 32.81 -6.49
CA GLU A 212 -12.81 32.58 -6.73
C GLU A 212 -13.45 31.98 -5.46
N THR A 213 -14.08 32.89 -4.73
CA THR A 213 -15.12 32.70 -3.73
C THR A 213 -16.18 31.70 -4.19
N SER A 214 -16.36 30.59 -3.44
CA SER A 214 -17.65 29.96 -3.06
C SER A 214 -17.45 28.60 -2.38
N ALA A 215 -16.88 28.58 -1.16
CA ALA A 215 -17.04 27.49 -0.18
C ALA A 215 -16.57 28.01 1.19
N THR A 216 -17.38 28.90 1.75
CA THR A 216 -17.13 29.59 3.02
C THR A 216 -17.07 28.56 4.17
N ASN A 217 -16.01 28.66 4.98
CA ASN A 217 -15.74 28.00 6.29
C ASN A 217 -14.69 26.87 6.36
N VAL A 218 -13.90 26.62 5.32
CA VAL A 218 -12.59 25.92 5.47
C VAL A 218 -11.44 26.71 4.83
N HIS A 219 -11.73 27.85 4.22
CA HIS A 219 -10.80 28.58 3.37
C HIS A 219 -9.89 29.60 4.10
N GLU A 220 -9.97 29.69 5.44
CA GLU A 220 -9.21 30.68 6.21
C GLU A 220 -8.16 30.07 7.16
N SER A 221 -8.13 28.74 7.36
CA SER A 221 -7.02 28.09 8.09
C SER A 221 -5.95 27.48 7.19
N VAL A 222 -6.21 27.38 5.88
CA VAL A 222 -5.28 26.81 4.88
C VAL A 222 -4.46 27.90 4.18
N CYS A 223 -4.88 29.16 4.20
CA CYS A 223 -4.14 30.27 3.60
C CYS A 223 -2.91 30.72 4.42
N ASP A 224 -2.82 30.37 5.71
CA ASP A 224 -1.67 30.69 6.58
C ASP A 224 -0.71 29.51 6.81
N LEU A 225 -0.92 28.37 6.14
CA LEU A 225 0.11 27.33 6.03
C LEU A 225 1.18 27.79 5.04
N SER A 226 2.11 28.59 5.54
CA SER A 226 3.35 29.04 4.91
C SER A 226 3.88 28.05 3.86
N LEU A 227 3.50 28.27 2.59
CA LEU A 227 4.08 27.71 1.36
C LEU A 227 5.55 28.15 1.34
N THR A 228 6.40 27.40 2.01
CA THR A 228 7.80 27.77 2.19
C THR A 228 8.65 26.87 1.30
N LYS A 229 9.39 27.51 0.39
CA LYS A 229 10.39 26.89 -0.47
C LYS A 229 11.67 26.61 0.34
N LYS A 230 12.41 25.58 -0.10
CA LYS A 230 13.76 25.13 0.34
C LYS A 230 13.86 24.32 1.64
N THR A 231 14.32 23.09 1.42
CA THR A 231 14.46 21.90 2.28
C THR A 231 15.30 22.02 3.55
N SER A 232 15.91 23.17 3.86
CA SER A 232 16.79 23.34 5.03
C SER A 232 16.33 24.37 6.06
N LEU A 233 15.67 25.48 5.67
CA LEU A 233 15.08 26.43 6.63
C LEU A 233 13.71 25.96 7.16
N ASN A 234 12.96 25.20 6.37
CA ASN A 234 11.59 24.79 6.74
C ASN A 234 11.56 23.62 7.72
N GLN A 235 12.64 22.86 7.83
CA GLN A 235 12.77 21.85 8.88
C GLN A 235 12.70 22.49 10.27
N LEU A 236 13.32 23.66 10.47
CA LEU A 236 13.26 24.38 11.76
C LEU A 236 11.87 24.96 12.07
N ASN A 237 11.11 25.40 11.06
CA ASN A 237 9.75 25.93 11.25
C ASN A 237 8.68 24.86 11.47
N ILE A 238 8.87 23.65 10.93
CA ILE A 238 8.00 22.50 11.25
C ILE A 238 8.32 22.00 12.67
N LEU A 239 9.60 22.00 13.07
CA LEU A 239 10.03 21.64 14.43
C LEU A 239 9.51 22.62 15.50
N SER A 240 9.44 23.92 15.20
CA SER A 240 8.87 24.92 16.10
C SER A 240 7.34 24.79 16.22
N LYS A 241 6.63 24.46 15.13
CA LYS A 241 5.19 24.17 15.15
C LYS A 241 4.83 22.84 15.84
N LEU A 242 5.77 21.89 15.92
CA LEU A 242 5.64 20.63 16.65
C LEU A 242 6.22 20.67 18.08
N GLY A 243 6.70 21.83 18.55
CA GLY A 243 7.02 22.09 19.96
C GLY A 243 8.34 21.51 20.50
N LYS A 244 9.36 21.17 19.69
CA LYS A 244 10.62 20.56 20.20
C LYS A 244 11.93 21.13 19.63
N PRO A 245 13.03 21.19 20.43
CA PRO A 245 14.30 21.81 20.02
C PRO A 245 15.10 20.99 18.99
N ALA A 246 15.67 21.72 18.03
CA ALA A 246 16.31 21.19 16.83
C ALA A 246 17.79 20.81 17.04
N ARG A 247 18.08 19.55 17.37
CA ARG A 247 19.40 18.93 17.18
C ARG A 247 19.22 17.42 17.11
N THR A 248 19.23 16.83 15.90
CA THR A 248 19.62 15.42 15.55
C THR A 248 19.07 14.93 14.17
N VAL A 249 18.28 15.72 13.43
CA VAL A 249 17.53 15.20 12.23
C VAL A 249 18.33 15.17 10.90
N ARG A 250 19.58 15.64 10.84
CA ARG A 250 20.27 15.89 9.56
C ARG A 250 20.79 14.66 8.80
N LYS A 251 20.87 13.47 9.41
CA LYS A 251 21.52 12.29 8.77
C LYS A 251 20.56 11.24 8.21
N SER A 252 19.29 11.19 8.63
CA SER A 252 18.34 10.13 8.21
C SER A 252 17.60 10.44 6.91
N VAL A 253 17.44 11.72 6.56
CA VAL A 253 16.56 12.19 5.47
C VAL A 253 17.15 11.98 4.07
N CYS A 254 18.48 12.03 3.90
CA CYS A 254 19.11 11.78 2.59
C CYS A 254 19.02 10.30 2.17
N TYR A 255 19.17 9.36 3.10
CA TYR A 255 19.21 7.93 2.77
C TYR A 255 17.85 7.35 2.33
N HIS A 256 16.73 7.89 2.81
CA HIS A 256 15.40 7.37 2.46
C HIS A 256 14.85 7.91 1.14
N ILE A 257 15.19 9.15 0.77
CA ILE A 257 14.78 9.76 -0.50
C ILE A 257 15.56 9.14 -1.67
N GLU A 258 16.86 8.88 -1.51
CA GLU A 258 17.64 8.09 -2.47
C GLU A 258 17.10 6.65 -2.61
N TYR A 259 16.61 6.04 -1.52
CA TYR A 259 16.07 4.68 -1.53
C TYR A 259 14.74 4.52 -2.28
N CYS A 260 13.86 5.54 -2.23
CA CYS A 260 12.61 5.55 -2.99
C CYS A 260 12.84 5.88 -4.49
N LEU A 261 13.70 6.85 -4.78
CA LEU A 261 13.95 7.32 -6.15
C LEU A 261 14.77 6.34 -7.00
N THR A 262 15.73 5.63 -6.40
CA THR A 262 16.61 4.74 -7.19
C THR A 262 16.07 3.33 -7.38
N THR A 263 14.99 2.93 -6.68
CA THR A 263 14.69 1.48 -6.63
C THR A 263 13.24 1.03 -6.49
N LEU A 264 12.26 1.91 -6.21
CA LEU A 264 10.83 1.53 -6.27
C LEU A 264 10.22 1.74 -7.67
N LEU A 265 10.82 2.63 -8.46
CA LEU A 265 10.37 2.97 -9.81
C LEU A 265 10.62 1.89 -10.90
N PRO A 266 11.66 1.03 -10.81
CA PRO A 266 11.86 -0.05 -11.80
C PRO A 266 11.02 -1.32 -11.58
N LEU A 267 10.22 -1.39 -10.50
CA LEU A 267 9.53 -2.63 -10.09
C LEU A 267 7.99 -2.55 -10.18
N PHE A 268 7.44 -1.56 -10.89
CA PHE A 268 6.01 -1.44 -11.27
C PHE A 268 5.81 -1.27 -12.78
#